data_AF-A0A9E2JGI5-F1
#
_entry.id   AF-A0A9E2JGI5-F1
#
_cell.length_a   1.000
_cell.length_b   1.000
_cell.length_c   1.000
_cell.angle_alpha   90.00
_cell.angle_beta   90.00
_cell.angle_gamma   90.00
#
_symmetry.space_group_name_H-M   'P 1'
#
loop_
_entity.id
_entity.type
_entity.pdbx_description
1 polymer ?
#
loop_
_entity_poly.entity_id
_entity_poly.type
_entity_poly.pdbx_seq_one_letter_code
_entity_poly.pdbx_strand_id
1 'polypeptide(L)'
;MTEKSGGHTQPDKRLAAVCGLFCPSCTVYIGTHEHPERLKRIAAQFGVPVEEAMCDGCRAERRCPYCATCKMEKCAAEKGLDFCGQCEDYPCEELEAFQRAMPHRIELWETLERISQVGWEAWYQEMLAHFACPECGTLNSAYDRSCRNCGSSPSCAYVGRHQDRIARMVHDQK
;
A
#
# COMPACT_ATOMS: atom_id res chain seq x y z
N MET A 1 -14.09 -26.93 7.73
CA MET A 1 -14.27 -25.70 8.54
C MET A 1 -13.12 -24.79 8.18
N THR A 2 -13.33 -23.90 7.21
CA THR A 2 -12.25 -23.08 6.64
C THR A 2 -11.93 -21.96 7.63
N GLU A 3 -10.83 -22.10 8.36
CA GLU A 3 -10.21 -21.02 9.12
C GLU A 3 -9.94 -19.87 8.13
N LYS A 4 -10.70 -18.78 8.24
CA LYS A 4 -10.50 -17.57 7.44
C LYS A 4 -9.14 -17.00 7.82
N SER A 5 -8.20 -17.11 6.90
CA SER A 5 -6.81 -16.69 7.05
C SER A 5 -6.72 -15.20 7.38
N GLY A 6 -6.29 -14.89 8.61
CA GLY A 6 -5.40 -13.77 8.98
C GLY A 6 -5.64 -12.36 8.43
N GLY A 7 -6.87 -11.96 8.11
CA GLY A 7 -7.14 -10.60 7.64
C GLY A 7 -7.10 -9.57 8.78
N HIS A 8 -6.30 -8.51 8.63
CA HIS A 8 -6.29 -7.32 9.51
C HIS A 8 -7.63 -6.58 9.42
N THR A 9 -8.66 -7.12 10.07
CA THR A 9 -10.04 -6.58 10.07
C THR A 9 -10.20 -5.37 10.99
N GLN A 10 -9.26 -5.17 11.92
CA GLN A 10 -9.22 -4.01 12.80
C GLN A 10 -8.19 -2.99 12.31
N PRO A 11 -8.43 -1.68 12.51
CA PRO A 11 -7.45 -0.66 12.17
C PRO A 11 -6.14 -0.85 12.94
N ASP A 12 -5.03 -0.90 12.22
CA ASP A 12 -3.68 -0.92 12.78
C ASP A 12 -2.88 0.24 12.19
N LYS A 13 -2.52 1.22 13.04
CA LYS A 13 -1.81 2.42 12.60
C LYS A 13 -0.45 2.10 12.00
N ARG A 14 0.17 0.96 12.35
CA ARG A 14 1.44 0.50 11.75
C ARG A 14 1.32 0.24 10.26
N LEU A 15 0.11 -0.07 9.81
CA LEU A 15 -0.25 -0.40 8.43
C LEU A 15 -0.87 0.79 7.67
N ALA A 16 -1.07 1.92 8.35
CA ALA A 16 -1.48 3.21 7.78
C ALA A 16 -0.25 4.09 7.56
N ALA A 17 0.29 4.10 6.33
CA ALA A 17 1.49 4.86 6.02
C ALA A 17 1.29 6.36 6.19
N VAL A 18 2.33 7.08 6.61
CA VAL A 18 2.28 8.54 6.83
C VAL A 18 1.86 9.30 5.57
N CYS A 19 2.21 8.79 4.38
CA CYS A 19 1.86 9.40 3.10
C CYS A 19 0.45 9.06 2.63
N GLY A 20 -0.30 8.21 3.33
CA GLY A 20 -1.62 7.75 2.91
C GLY A 20 -1.64 6.43 2.14
N LEU A 21 -0.53 5.67 2.09
CA LEU A 21 -0.57 4.31 1.54
C LEU A 21 -1.16 3.32 2.54
N PHE A 22 -1.91 2.35 2.01
CA PHE A 22 -2.49 1.25 2.77
C PHE A 22 -1.59 0.00 2.67
N CYS A 23 -0.83 -0.31 3.72
CA CYS A 23 0.11 -1.43 3.70
C CYS A 23 -0.52 -2.81 3.39
N PRO A 24 -1.75 -3.14 3.81
CA PRO A 24 -2.35 -4.44 3.49
C PRO A 24 -2.57 -4.68 1.99
N SER A 25 -2.60 -3.64 1.16
CA SER A 25 -2.61 -3.78 -0.31
C SER A 25 -1.22 -3.69 -0.95
N CYS A 26 -0.15 -3.55 -0.16
CA CYS A 26 1.21 -3.54 -0.68
C CYS A 26 1.63 -4.94 -1.15
N THR A 27 2.23 -5.03 -2.35
CA THR A 27 2.70 -6.30 -2.91
C THR A 27 3.73 -7.02 -2.02
N VAL A 28 4.59 -6.26 -1.32
CA VAL A 28 5.59 -6.80 -0.39
C VAL A 28 4.93 -7.32 0.88
N TYR A 29 3.95 -6.58 1.41
CA TYR A 29 3.22 -6.97 2.60
C TYR A 29 2.42 -8.25 2.37
N ILE A 30 1.65 -8.31 1.27
CA ILE A 30 0.96 -9.52 0.83
C ILE A 30 1.95 -10.68 0.65
N GLY A 31 3.12 -10.43 0.05
CA GLY A 31 4.17 -11.43 -0.09
C GLY A 31 4.67 -11.97 1.24
N THR A 32 4.85 -11.09 2.23
CA THR A 32 5.36 -11.41 3.56
C THR A 32 4.37 -12.24 4.37
N HIS A 33 3.09 -11.89 4.34
CA HIS A 33 2.09 -12.47 5.24
C HIS A 33 1.22 -13.55 4.62
N GLU A 34 1.06 -13.57 3.30
CA GLU A 34 0.06 -14.41 2.65
C GLU A 34 0.57 -15.17 1.43
N HIS A 35 1.66 -14.73 0.80
CA HIS A 35 2.09 -15.29 -0.48
C HIS A 35 3.63 -15.40 -0.58
N PRO A 36 4.27 -16.37 0.09
CA PRO A 36 5.74 -16.51 0.14
C PRO A 36 6.43 -16.54 -1.24
N GLU A 37 5.81 -17.17 -2.25
CA GLU A 37 6.33 -17.19 -3.62
C GLU A 37 6.31 -15.81 -4.31
N ARG A 38 5.44 -14.88 -3.85
CA ARG A 38 5.46 -13.48 -4.27
C ARG A 38 6.64 -12.77 -3.62
N LEU A 39 6.89 -13.01 -2.33
CA LEU A 39 8.04 -12.43 -1.63
C LEU A 39 9.38 -12.89 -2.23
N LYS A 40 9.53 -14.19 -2.54
CA LYS A 40 10.75 -14.71 -3.19
C LYS A 40 11.09 -13.98 -4.50
N ARG A 41 10.07 -13.71 -5.33
CA ARG A 41 10.24 -12.94 -6.58
C ARG A 41 10.63 -11.49 -6.31
N ILE A 42 10.02 -10.85 -5.32
CA ILE A 42 10.37 -9.48 -4.91
C ILE A 42 11.80 -9.41 -4.38
N ALA A 43 12.21 -10.37 -3.54
CA ALA A 43 13.57 -10.45 -3.01
C ALA A 43 14.61 -10.58 -4.13
N ALA A 44 14.34 -11.42 -5.12
CA ALA A 44 15.18 -11.55 -6.31
C ALA A 44 15.26 -10.25 -7.12
N GLN A 45 14.15 -9.51 -7.26
CA GLN A 45 14.14 -8.20 -7.92
C GLN A 45 14.91 -7.13 -7.15
N PHE A 46 14.89 -7.19 -5.83
CA PHE A 46 15.66 -6.29 -4.96
C PHE A 46 17.14 -6.69 -4.85
N GLY A 47 17.51 -7.92 -5.24
CA GLY A 47 18.87 -8.43 -5.10
C GLY A 47 19.24 -8.73 -3.64
N VAL A 48 18.26 -9.06 -2.79
CA VAL A 48 18.46 -9.33 -1.35
C VAL A 48 17.90 -10.70 -0.95
N PRO A 49 18.34 -11.28 0.19
CA PRO A 49 17.70 -12.44 0.79
C PRO A 49 16.20 -12.24 1.06
N VAL A 50 15.44 -13.31 1.10
CA VAL A 50 13.97 -13.27 1.32
C VAL A 50 13.64 -12.60 2.65
N GLU A 51 14.44 -12.87 3.66
CA GLU A 51 14.32 -12.36 5.02
C GLU A 51 14.47 -10.83 5.06
N GLU A 52 15.37 -10.27 4.23
CA GLU A 52 15.57 -8.82 4.11
C GLU A 52 14.45 -8.14 3.33
N ALA A 53 13.76 -8.86 2.44
CA ALA A 53 12.62 -8.34 1.70
C ALA A 53 11.32 -8.27 2.54
N MET A 54 11.28 -8.88 3.72
CA MET A 54 10.09 -8.90 4.59
C MET A 54 9.70 -7.50 5.07
N CYS A 55 8.39 -7.26 5.22
CA CYS A 55 7.87 -5.96 5.65
C CYS A 55 6.59 -6.12 6.46
N ASP A 56 6.58 -5.58 7.69
CA ASP A 56 5.45 -5.68 8.63
C ASP A 56 4.60 -4.40 8.71
N GLY A 57 4.92 -3.37 7.91
CA GLY A 57 4.17 -2.12 7.88
C GLY A 57 5.05 -0.87 7.78
N CYS A 58 4.46 0.24 7.33
CA CYS A 58 5.19 1.50 7.15
C CYS A 58 5.76 2.05 8.45
N ARG A 59 5.09 1.81 9.59
CA ARG A 59 5.54 2.25 10.92
C ARG A 59 6.05 1.10 11.79
N ALA A 60 6.34 -0.05 11.19
CA ALA A 60 6.93 -1.18 11.89
C ALA A 60 8.46 -1.09 11.88
N GLU A 61 9.12 -1.82 12.79
CA GLU A 61 10.58 -1.90 12.80
C GLU A 61 11.11 -2.65 11.58
N ARG A 62 10.53 -3.82 11.28
CA ARG A 62 10.91 -4.62 10.11
C ARG A 62 10.23 -4.09 8.85
N ARG A 63 11.02 -3.47 7.98
CA ARG A 63 10.61 -2.87 6.71
C ARG A 63 11.51 -3.39 5.59
N CYS A 64 10.94 -3.64 4.42
CA CYS A 64 11.74 -3.97 3.25
C CYS A 64 12.67 -2.80 2.86
N PRO A 65 13.73 -3.03 2.06
CA PRO A 65 14.77 -2.03 1.81
C PRO A 65 14.24 -0.69 1.29
N TYR A 66 13.20 -0.74 0.44
CA TYR A 66 12.55 0.46 -0.09
C TYR A 66 11.84 1.28 1.00
N CYS A 67 11.12 0.61 1.91
CA CYS A 67 10.39 1.29 2.98
C CYS A 67 11.31 1.74 4.12
N ALA A 68 12.40 1.02 4.38
CA ALA A 68 13.37 1.35 5.42
C ALA A 68 14.11 2.68 5.14
N THR A 69 14.19 3.09 3.88
CA THR A 69 14.84 4.33 3.42
C THR A 69 13.83 5.40 2.96
N CYS A 70 12.54 5.21 3.23
CA CYS A 70 11.49 6.12 2.75
C CYS A 70 11.57 7.49 3.44
N LYS A 71 11.83 8.54 2.64
CA LYS A 71 11.91 9.93 3.13
C LYS A 71 10.62 10.42 3.81
N MET A 72 9.44 9.97 3.35
CA MET A 72 8.16 10.45 3.88
C MET A 72 8.01 10.10 5.36
N GLU A 73 8.40 8.88 5.75
CA GLU A 73 8.33 8.40 7.14
C GLU A 73 9.29 9.18 8.04
N LYS A 74 10.55 9.32 7.60
CA LYS A 74 11.55 10.12 8.31
C LYS A 74 11.11 11.59 8.50
N CYS A 75 10.63 12.22 7.43
CA CYS A 75 10.18 13.62 7.48
C CYS A 75 8.97 13.81 8.41
N ALA A 76 7.99 12.91 8.36
CA ALA A 76 6.84 12.96 9.26
C ALA A 76 7.26 12.78 10.73
N ALA A 77 8.17 11.85 11.01
CA ALA A 77 8.71 11.63 12.35
C ALA A 77 9.46 12.87 12.89
N GLU A 78 10.32 13.49 12.08
CA GLU A 78 11.06 14.70 12.44
C GLU A 78 10.13 15.90 12.74
N LYS A 79 9.01 16.01 12.02
CA LYS A 79 8.00 17.06 12.21
C LYS A 79 6.93 16.69 13.26
N GLY A 80 6.97 15.49 13.85
CA GLY A 80 5.97 15.01 14.80
C GLY A 80 4.57 14.83 14.19
N LEU A 81 4.49 14.55 12.89
CA LEU A 81 3.24 14.40 12.15
C LEU A 81 2.82 12.93 12.05
N ASP A 82 1.53 12.67 12.22
CA ASP A 82 0.98 11.35 11.96
C ASP A 82 0.80 11.10 10.47
N PHE A 83 0.37 12.10 9.71
CA PHE A 83 0.12 11.99 8.28
C PHE A 83 0.63 13.24 7.55
N CYS A 84 1.13 13.06 6.32
CA CYS A 84 1.67 14.16 5.53
C CYS A 84 0.64 15.27 5.26
N GLY A 85 -0.65 14.96 5.23
CA GLY A 85 -1.73 15.94 5.09
C GLY A 85 -1.89 16.90 6.27
N GLN A 86 -1.19 16.66 7.38
CA GLN A 86 -1.14 17.56 8.54
C GLN A 86 0.02 18.58 8.45
N CYS A 87 0.88 18.46 7.44
CA CYS A 87 2.02 19.36 7.27
C CYS A 87 1.57 20.74 6.79
N GLU A 88 2.15 21.80 7.34
CA GLU A 88 1.87 23.18 6.89
C GLU A 88 2.27 23.41 5.43
N ASP A 89 3.35 22.75 4.98
CA ASP A 89 3.81 22.77 3.59
C ASP A 89 3.03 21.85 2.64
N TYR A 90 1.90 21.27 3.05
CA TYR A 90 1.17 20.29 2.23
C TYR A 90 0.34 20.96 1.11
N PRO A 91 0.38 20.46 -0.14
CA PRO A 91 1.29 19.43 -0.65
C PRO A 91 2.69 20.00 -0.93
N CYS A 92 3.74 19.29 -0.49
CA CYS A 92 5.13 19.70 -0.74
C CYS A 92 5.70 18.98 -1.97
N GLU A 93 6.73 19.57 -2.59
CA GLU A 93 7.36 19.07 -3.83
C GLU A 93 7.85 17.62 -3.71
N GLU A 94 8.43 17.23 -2.58
CA GLU A 94 8.90 15.87 -2.33
C GLU A 94 7.75 14.85 -2.31
N LEU A 95 6.60 15.20 -1.73
CA LEU A 95 5.42 14.34 -1.73
C LEU A 95 4.79 14.25 -3.12
N GLU A 96 4.78 15.35 -3.88
CA GLU A 96 4.31 15.33 -5.26
C GLU A 96 5.19 14.45 -6.16
N ALA A 97 6.51 14.58 -6.05
CA ALA A 97 7.46 13.73 -6.77
C ALA A 97 7.28 12.26 -6.37
N PHE A 98 7.13 11.98 -5.08
CA PHE A 98 6.83 10.64 -4.57
C PHE A 98 5.53 10.08 -5.18
N GLN A 99 4.47 10.88 -5.24
CA GLN A 99 3.16 10.51 -5.77
C GLN A 99 3.21 10.13 -7.26
N ARG A 100 3.91 10.92 -8.07
CA ARG A 100 3.98 10.71 -9.53
C ARG A 100 4.79 9.48 -9.92
N ALA A 101 5.69 9.01 -9.06
CA ALA A 101 6.67 7.99 -9.42
C ALA A 101 6.11 6.58 -9.63
N MET A 102 5.03 6.18 -8.95
CA MET A 102 4.55 4.79 -8.99
C MET A 102 3.02 4.68 -9.01
N PRO A 103 2.45 3.67 -9.70
CA PRO A 103 1.00 3.52 -9.81
C PRO A 103 0.30 3.39 -8.47
N HIS A 104 0.81 2.61 -7.52
CA HIS A 104 0.18 2.42 -6.20
C HIS A 104 0.01 3.70 -5.37
N ARG A 105 0.50 4.86 -5.84
CA ARG A 105 0.44 6.18 -5.19
C ARG A 105 -0.56 7.12 -5.84
N ILE A 106 -1.32 6.66 -6.83
CA ILE A 106 -2.26 7.52 -7.58
C ILE A 106 -3.21 8.28 -6.66
N GLU A 107 -3.73 7.63 -5.61
CA GLU A 107 -4.78 8.18 -4.74
C GLU A 107 -4.25 8.87 -3.47
N LEU A 108 -2.96 9.22 -3.39
CA LEU A 108 -2.42 9.84 -2.16
C LEU A 108 -3.15 11.12 -1.74
N TRP A 109 -3.54 11.98 -2.69
CA TRP A 109 -4.25 13.22 -2.39
C TRP A 109 -5.63 12.96 -1.79
N GLU A 110 -6.42 12.13 -2.47
CA GLU A 110 -7.76 11.72 -2.02
C GLU A 110 -7.69 11.01 -0.67
N THR A 111 -6.66 10.20 -0.46
CA THR A 111 -6.47 9.49 0.81
C THR A 111 -6.12 10.44 1.95
N LEU A 112 -5.15 11.34 1.76
CA LEU A 112 -4.74 12.25 2.82
C LEU A 112 -5.86 13.25 3.17
N GLU A 113 -6.61 13.71 2.17
CA GLU A 113 -7.84 14.46 2.39
C GLU A 113 -8.90 13.63 3.13
N ARG A 114 -9.08 12.36 2.75
CA ARG A 114 -10.06 11.49 3.44
C ARG A 114 -9.68 11.28 4.91
N ILE A 115 -8.41 11.04 5.20
CA ILE A 115 -7.90 10.90 6.58
C ILE A 115 -8.16 12.16 7.40
N SER A 116 -8.02 13.37 6.82
CA SER A 116 -8.28 14.62 7.55
C SER A 116 -9.77 14.81 7.85
N GLN A 117 -10.66 14.31 6.99
CA GLN A 117 -12.11 14.41 7.14
C GLN A 117 -12.70 13.41 8.13
N VAL A 118 -12.26 12.15 8.09
CA VAL A 118 -12.90 11.06 8.86
C VAL A 118 -12.00 10.38 9.89
N GLY A 119 -10.73 10.76 9.96
CA GLY A 119 -9.73 10.08 10.78
C GLY A 119 -9.23 8.80 10.13
N TRP A 120 -8.05 8.36 10.58
CA TRP A 120 -7.35 7.24 9.96
C TRP A 120 -8.01 5.88 10.18
N GLU A 121 -8.75 5.68 11.28
CA GLU A 121 -9.42 4.42 11.59
C GLU A 121 -10.59 4.15 10.62
N ALA A 122 -11.41 5.17 10.36
CA ALA A 122 -12.49 5.08 9.39
C ALA A 122 -11.94 4.89 7.97
N TRP A 123 -10.93 5.69 7.60
CA TRP A 123 -10.22 5.53 6.33
C TRP A 123 -9.64 4.12 6.16
N TYR A 124 -9.07 3.53 7.21
CA TYR A 124 -8.51 2.18 7.17
C TYR A 124 -9.57 1.14 6.79
N GLN A 125 -10.77 1.24 7.38
CA GLN A 125 -11.89 0.36 7.05
C GLN A 125 -12.37 0.57 5.61
N GLU A 126 -12.40 1.81 5.14
CA GLU A 126 -12.70 2.12 3.74
C GLU A 126 -11.66 1.49 2.79
N MET A 127 -10.37 1.51 3.16
CA MET A 127 -9.32 0.89 2.35
C MET A 127 -9.38 -0.63 2.32
N LEU A 128 -9.81 -1.28 3.41
CA LEU A 128 -10.10 -2.72 3.40
C LEU A 128 -11.14 -3.04 2.32
N ALA A 129 -12.23 -2.27 2.25
CA ALA A 129 -13.25 -2.46 1.22
C ALA A 129 -12.73 -2.09 -0.19
N HIS A 130 -11.98 -0.99 -0.30
CA HIS A 130 -11.48 -0.46 -1.57
C HIS A 130 -10.53 -1.42 -2.29
N PHE A 131 -9.68 -2.14 -1.53
CA PHE A 131 -8.74 -3.12 -2.07
C PHE A 131 -9.25 -4.57 -2.02
N ALA A 132 -10.43 -4.83 -1.45
CA ALA A 132 -11.04 -6.15 -1.46
C ALA A 132 -11.61 -6.50 -2.84
N CYS A 133 -11.53 -7.79 -3.19
CA CYS A 133 -12.25 -8.33 -4.31
C CYS A 133 -13.77 -8.29 -4.05
N PRO A 134 -14.58 -7.78 -4.99
CA PRO A 134 -16.04 -7.73 -4.80
C PRO A 134 -16.67 -9.12 -4.72
N GLU A 135 -16.05 -10.14 -5.31
CA GLU A 135 -16.59 -11.51 -5.36
C GLU A 135 -16.23 -12.35 -4.13
N CYS A 136 -15.00 -12.22 -3.62
CA CYS A 136 -14.51 -13.11 -2.57
C CYS A 136 -13.89 -12.42 -1.35
N GLY A 137 -13.80 -11.08 -1.36
CA GLY A 137 -13.27 -10.29 -0.25
C GLY A 137 -11.74 -10.33 -0.09
N THR A 138 -11.01 -11.11 -0.89
CA THR A 138 -9.54 -11.15 -0.83
C THR A 138 -8.94 -9.79 -1.17
N LEU A 139 -8.08 -9.25 -0.31
CA LEU A 139 -7.33 -8.03 -0.58
C LEU A 139 -6.33 -8.24 -1.74
N ASN A 140 -6.34 -7.31 -2.69
CA ASN A 140 -5.47 -7.31 -3.85
C ASN A 140 -4.57 -6.08 -3.84
N SER A 141 -3.38 -6.20 -4.42
CA SER A 141 -2.51 -5.05 -4.60
C SER A 141 -2.96 -4.20 -5.78
N ALA A 142 -2.46 -2.96 -5.82
CA ALA A 142 -2.59 -2.06 -6.96
C ALA A 142 -2.10 -2.65 -8.30
N TYR A 143 -1.32 -3.73 -8.28
CA TYR A 143 -0.74 -4.38 -9.47
C TYR A 143 -1.43 -5.70 -9.84
N ASP A 144 -2.30 -6.22 -8.99
CA ASP A 144 -3.04 -7.45 -9.27
C ASP A 144 -4.21 -7.13 -10.21
N ARG A 145 -4.08 -7.33 -11.53
CA ARG A 145 -5.16 -7.03 -12.50
C ARG A 145 -6.42 -7.88 -12.28
N SER A 146 -6.21 -9.11 -11.83
CA SER A 146 -7.25 -10.08 -11.47
C SER A 146 -7.04 -10.50 -10.02
N CYS A 147 -8.14 -10.83 -9.33
CA CYS A 147 -8.10 -11.25 -7.94
C CYS A 147 -7.18 -12.45 -7.76
N ARG A 148 -6.23 -12.36 -6.82
CA ARG A 148 -5.22 -13.40 -6.56
C ARG A 148 -5.79 -14.71 -5.99
N ASN A 149 -7.08 -14.73 -5.63
CA ASN A 149 -7.76 -15.89 -5.09
C ASN A 149 -8.81 -16.47 -6.06
N CYS A 150 -9.74 -15.66 -6.57
CA CYS A 150 -10.84 -16.14 -7.41
C CYS A 150 -10.73 -15.80 -8.91
N GLY A 151 -9.75 -14.99 -9.31
CA GLY A 151 -9.55 -14.60 -10.71
C GLY A 151 -10.46 -13.49 -11.25
N SER A 152 -11.41 -12.97 -10.47
CA SER A 152 -12.28 -11.86 -10.89
C SER A 152 -11.48 -10.62 -11.34
N SER A 153 -11.97 -9.90 -12.36
CA SER A 153 -11.34 -8.69 -12.90
C SER A 153 -12.38 -7.59 -13.15
N PRO A 154 -12.16 -6.35 -12.67
CA PRO A 154 -10.99 -5.89 -11.91
C PRO A 154 -10.89 -6.54 -10.53
N SER A 155 -9.67 -6.70 -10.02
CA SER A 155 -9.43 -7.40 -8.75
C SER A 155 -9.96 -6.67 -7.52
N CYS A 156 -10.10 -5.35 -7.60
CA CYS A 156 -10.65 -4.46 -6.57
C CYS A 156 -11.01 -3.09 -7.19
N ALA A 157 -11.63 -2.20 -6.40
CA ALA A 157 -12.08 -0.90 -6.87
C ALA A 157 -10.92 -0.03 -7.39
N TYR A 158 -9.77 -0.06 -6.69
CA TYR A 158 -8.55 0.64 -7.10
C TYR A 158 -8.14 0.30 -8.53
N VAL A 159 -8.02 -1.00 -8.82
CA VAL A 159 -7.58 -1.50 -10.13
C VAL A 159 -8.62 -1.15 -11.19
N GLY A 160 -9.91 -1.27 -10.88
CA GLY A 160 -10.98 -0.89 -11.80
C GLY A 160 -10.92 0.59 -12.22
N ARG A 161 -10.60 1.49 -11.27
CA ARG A 161 -10.50 2.93 -11.53
C ARG A 161 -9.24 3.31 -12.31
N HIS A 162 -8.12 2.61 -12.08
CA HIS A 162 -6.79 3.08 -12.52
C HIS A 162 -6.10 2.19 -13.56
N GLN A 163 -6.74 1.13 -14.06
CA GLN A 163 -6.12 0.13 -14.95
C GLN A 163 -5.30 0.73 -16.12
N ASP A 164 -5.82 1.74 -16.81
CA ASP A 164 -5.14 2.36 -17.95
C ASP A 164 -3.92 3.18 -17.54
N ARG A 165 -4.00 3.83 -16.36
CA ARG A 165 -2.88 4.60 -15.81
C ARG A 165 -1.79 3.66 -15.28
N ILE A 166 -2.18 2.58 -14.61
CA ILE A 166 -1.26 1.53 -14.14
C ILE A 166 -0.51 0.92 -15.33
N ALA A 167 -1.22 0.55 -16.41
CA ALA A 167 -0.61 -0.06 -17.58
C ALA A 167 0.44 0.85 -18.25
N ARG A 168 0.15 2.15 -18.40
CA ARG A 168 1.08 3.14 -18.96
C ARG A 168 2.33 3.30 -18.10
N MET A 169 2.14 3.58 -16.81
CA MET A 169 3.27 3.80 -15.89
C MET A 169 4.17 2.58 -15.73
N VAL A 170 3.62 1.35 -15.80
CA VAL A 170 4.43 0.11 -15.76
C VAL A 170 5.19 -0.11 -17.08
N HIS A 171 4.65 0.33 -18.21
CA HIS A 171 5.35 0.28 -19.49
C HIS A 171 6.53 1.25 -19.51
N ASP A 172 6.33 2.47 -19.05
CA ASP A 172 7.34 3.54 -19.05
C ASP A 172 8.53 3.29 -18.08
N GLN A 173 8.43 2.26 -17.23
CA GLN A 173 9.48 1.84 -16.28
C GLN A 173 10.40 0.74 -16.83
N LYS A 174 10.14 0.23 -18.03
CA LYS A 174 10.96 -0.79 -18.72
C LYS A 174 11.91 -0.16 -19.72
#